data_AF-A0A2D6MDG5-F1
#
_entry.id   AF-A0A2D6MDG5-F1
#
_cell.length_a   1.000
_cell.length_b   1.000
_cell.length_c   1.000
_cell.angle_alpha   90.00
_cell.angle_beta   90.00
_cell.angle_gamma   90.00
#
_symmetry.space_group_name_H-M   'P 1'
#
loop_
_entity.id
_entity.type
_entity.pdbx_description
1 polymer ?
#
loop_
_entity_poly.entity_id
_entity_poly.type
_entity_poly.pdbx_seq_one_letter_code
_entity_poly.pdbx_strand_id
1 'polypeptide(L)'
;MKSKNYKKIILAEFPVDIILNLVEKRHVYFGKFRIYMNSIKLCVFKEKNAICQFCKLRATIFKLCVFLPKDISIKEAIEMQNFKHAFFNIYGEPQRSTEREFTLDHIVARANKGTNDISNLQPTCAKCNNLKGAIDNMRFKKMIIGVTKNYELVLKK
;
A
#
# COMPACT_ATOMS: atom_id res chain seq x y z
N MET A 1 17.94 -16.60 -2.78
CA MET A 1 16.63 -16.63 -2.08
C MET A 1 15.63 -17.38 -2.96
N LYS A 2 15.21 -18.60 -2.58
CA LYS A 2 14.16 -19.34 -3.31
C LYS A 2 12.91 -18.45 -3.37
N SER A 3 12.39 -18.16 -4.56
CA SER A 3 11.15 -17.37 -4.70
C SER A 3 10.07 -18.05 -3.87
N LYS A 4 9.50 -17.35 -2.89
CA LYS A 4 8.44 -17.90 -2.05
C LYS A 4 7.32 -18.40 -2.97
N ASN A 5 7.01 -19.69 -2.88
CA ASN A 5 6.09 -20.44 -3.75
C ASN A 5 4.60 -20.09 -3.53
N TYR A 6 4.32 -18.81 -3.27
CA TYR A 6 3.01 -18.32 -2.83
C TYR A 6 2.43 -17.34 -3.85
N LYS A 7 1.09 -17.29 -3.93
CA LYS A 7 0.29 -16.32 -4.66
C LYS A 7 -0.55 -15.50 -3.68
N LYS A 8 -0.72 -14.22 -3.97
CA LYS A 8 -1.63 -13.32 -3.24
C LYS A 8 -3.04 -13.48 -3.80
N ILE A 9 -4.00 -13.78 -2.95
CA ILE A 9 -5.42 -13.88 -3.31
C ILE A 9 -6.18 -12.75 -2.61
N ILE A 10 -7.08 -12.10 -3.34
CA ILE A 10 -8.01 -11.10 -2.82
C ILE A 10 -9.30 -11.83 -2.45
N LEU A 11 -9.78 -11.61 -1.23
CA LEU A 11 -10.98 -12.26 -0.68
C LEU A 11 -12.18 -11.31 -0.65
N ALA A 12 -11.93 -10.03 -0.37
CA ALA A 12 -12.96 -9.00 -0.25
C ALA A 12 -12.35 -7.61 -0.40
N GLU A 13 -13.19 -6.62 -0.68
CA GLU A 13 -12.80 -5.23 -0.79
C GLU A 13 -13.66 -4.34 0.13
N PHE A 14 -13.07 -3.29 0.68
CA PHE A 14 -13.68 -2.41 1.66
C PHE A 14 -13.29 -0.95 1.39
N PRO A 15 -14.21 0.01 1.49
CA PRO A 15 -13.87 1.43 1.47
C PRO A 15 -12.80 1.80 2.50
N VAL A 16 -11.90 2.71 2.14
CA VAL A 16 -10.77 3.11 2.99
C VAL A 16 -11.21 3.57 4.37
N ASP A 17 -12.23 4.41 4.46
CA ASP A 17 -12.65 5.00 5.73
C ASP A 17 -13.18 3.94 6.71
N ILE A 18 -13.86 2.89 6.21
CA ILE A 18 -14.35 1.79 7.04
C ILE A 18 -13.18 1.10 7.75
N ILE A 19 -12.11 0.79 7.02
CA ILE A 19 -10.95 0.08 7.58
C ILE A 19 -10.11 1.00 8.47
N LEU A 20 -9.90 2.27 8.08
CA LEU A 20 -9.12 3.21 8.89
C LEU A 20 -9.81 3.55 10.22
N ASN A 21 -11.14 3.57 10.27
CA ASN A 21 -11.90 3.74 11.52
C ASN A 21 -11.72 2.57 12.50
N LEU A 22 -11.22 1.42 12.04
CA LEU A 22 -11.01 0.23 12.87
C LEU A 22 -9.59 0.10 13.43
N VAL A 23 -8.65 0.98 13.06
CA VAL A 23 -7.21 0.88 13.41
C VAL A 23 -6.94 1.02 14.91
N GLU A 24 -7.83 1.65 15.68
CA GLU A 24 -7.72 1.74 17.14
C GLU A 24 -7.97 0.40 17.84
N LYS A 25 -8.62 -0.55 17.16
CA LYS A 25 -8.83 -1.88 17.70
C LYS A 25 -7.53 -2.66 17.62
N ARG A 26 -7.30 -3.57 18.57
CA ARG A 26 -6.14 -4.48 18.51
C ARG A 26 -6.31 -5.51 17.39
N HIS A 27 -7.51 -6.08 17.29
CA HIS A 27 -7.89 -7.06 16.28
C HIS A 27 -9.32 -6.81 15.80
N VAL A 28 -9.62 -7.19 14.56
CA VAL A 28 -10.98 -7.24 14.01
C VAL A 28 -11.20 -8.56 13.30
N TYR A 29 -12.43 -9.08 13.36
CA TYR A 29 -12.83 -10.28 12.65
C TYR A 29 -13.60 -9.92 11.38
N PHE A 30 -13.19 -10.48 10.26
CA PHE A 30 -13.93 -10.45 8.99
C PHE A 30 -14.30 -11.90 8.67
N GLY A 31 -15.52 -12.31 9.03
CA GLY A 31 -15.89 -13.73 9.02
C GLY A 31 -14.96 -14.54 9.94
N LYS A 32 -14.32 -15.59 9.39
CA LYS A 32 -13.35 -16.42 10.13
C LYS A 32 -11.94 -15.82 10.25
N PHE A 33 -11.67 -14.67 9.62
CA PHE A 33 -10.34 -14.08 9.57
C PHE A 33 -10.12 -13.10 10.71
N ARG A 34 -9.17 -13.40 11.60
CA ARG A 34 -8.68 -12.45 12.61
C ARG A 34 -7.57 -11.58 12.01
N ILE A 35 -7.79 -10.28 11.96
CA ILE A 35 -6.85 -9.30 11.40
C ILE A 35 -6.28 -8.42 12.50
N TYR A 36 -4.95 -8.28 12.52
CA TYR A 36 -4.25 -7.35 13.39
C TYR A 36 -4.37 -5.93 12.83
N MET A 37 -5.00 -5.05 13.58
CA MET A 37 -5.33 -3.70 13.12
C MET A 37 -4.29 -2.65 13.55
N ASN A 38 -3.38 -3.00 14.46
CA ASN A 38 -2.32 -2.14 15.00
C ASN A 38 -1.02 -2.17 14.17
N SER A 39 -1.07 -2.57 12.90
CA SER A 39 0.14 -2.58 12.06
C SER A 39 0.60 -1.15 11.76
N ILE A 40 1.92 -0.94 11.73
CA ILE A 40 2.50 0.38 11.41
C ILE A 40 1.98 0.96 10.08
N LYS A 41 1.72 0.07 9.10
CA LYS A 41 1.15 0.42 7.80
C LYS A 41 -0.23 1.06 7.94
N LEU A 42 -1.12 0.44 8.71
CA LEU A 42 -2.46 0.97 8.93
C LEU A 42 -2.43 2.27 9.74
N CYS A 43 -1.56 2.35 10.77
CA CYS A 43 -1.39 3.58 11.56
C CYS A 43 -0.93 4.75 10.69
N VAL A 44 0.09 4.56 9.85
CA VAL A 44 0.60 5.61 8.95
C VAL A 44 -0.47 6.03 7.94
N PHE A 45 -1.22 5.10 7.36
CA PHE A 45 -2.30 5.48 6.44
C PHE A 45 -3.43 6.24 7.13
N LYS A 46 -3.79 5.88 8.38
CA LYS A 46 -4.75 6.66 9.17
C LYS A 46 -4.23 8.06 9.46
N GLU A 47 -3.02 8.18 10.00
CA GLU A 47 -2.44 9.47 10.38
C GLU A 47 -2.21 10.41 9.19
N LYS A 48 -1.86 9.84 8.03
CA LYS A 48 -1.51 10.60 6.81
C LYS A 48 -2.61 10.56 5.74
N ASN A 49 -3.84 10.22 6.11
CA ASN A 49 -5.05 10.21 5.27
C ASN A 49 -4.96 9.36 3.98
N ALA A 50 -4.05 8.38 3.94
CA ALA A 50 -3.81 7.50 2.80
C ALA A 50 -3.62 8.22 1.45
N ILE A 51 -2.97 9.39 1.46
CA ILE A 51 -2.65 10.16 0.25
C ILE A 51 -1.18 9.98 -0.10
N CYS A 52 -0.89 9.63 -1.36
CA CYS A 52 0.48 9.51 -1.82
C CYS A 52 1.21 10.86 -1.68
N GLN A 53 2.34 10.84 -0.97
CA GLN A 53 3.08 12.06 -0.66
C GLN A 53 3.52 12.84 -1.90
N PHE A 54 3.76 12.14 -3.02
CA PHE A 54 4.32 12.73 -4.24
C PHE A 54 3.26 13.08 -5.29
N CYS A 55 2.47 12.12 -5.76
CA CYS A 55 1.50 12.36 -6.83
C CYS A 55 0.11 12.77 -6.35
N LYS A 56 -0.11 12.86 -5.04
CA LYS A 56 -1.39 13.23 -4.41
C LYS A 56 -2.58 12.31 -4.71
N LEU A 57 -2.33 11.16 -5.34
CA LEU A 57 -3.33 10.11 -5.47
C LEU A 57 -3.80 9.68 -4.07
N ARG A 58 -5.12 9.67 -3.87
CA ARG A 58 -5.75 9.16 -2.65
C ARG A 58 -6.08 7.69 -2.82
N ALA A 59 -5.79 6.87 -1.82
CA ALA A 59 -6.29 5.51 -1.78
C ALA A 59 -7.80 5.50 -1.49
N THR A 60 -8.52 4.61 -2.15
CA THR A 60 -9.98 4.52 -2.07
C THR A 60 -10.46 3.19 -1.50
N ILE A 61 -9.64 2.13 -1.62
CA ILE A 61 -10.06 0.78 -1.26
C ILE A 61 -8.96 0.00 -0.52
N PHE A 62 -9.39 -0.79 0.45
CA PHE A 62 -8.60 -1.87 1.04
C PHE A 62 -9.09 -3.20 0.52
N LYS A 63 -8.17 -4.10 0.20
CA LYS A 63 -8.44 -5.48 -0.17
C LYS A 63 -7.95 -6.40 0.93
N LEU A 64 -8.84 -7.24 1.43
CA LEU A 64 -8.49 -8.33 2.33
C LEU A 64 -7.79 -9.42 1.52
N CYS A 65 -6.54 -9.71 1.86
CA CYS A 65 -5.69 -10.62 1.12
C CYS A 65 -5.19 -11.75 2.00
N VAL A 66 -4.90 -12.89 1.35
CA VAL A 66 -4.17 -14.02 1.93
C VAL A 66 -3.05 -14.44 0.98
N PHE A 67 -2.00 -15.05 1.53
CA PHE A 67 -1.00 -15.77 0.72
C PHE A 67 -1.30 -17.26 0.76
N LEU A 68 -1.40 -17.87 -0.42
CA LEU A 68 -1.57 -19.32 -0.57
C LEU A 68 -0.41 -19.91 -1.36
N PRO A 69 0.03 -21.14 -1.08
CA PRO A 69 0.90 -21.88 -1.98
C PRO A 69 0.32 -21.92 -3.41
N LYS A 70 1.17 -21.83 -4.43
CA LYS A 70 0.71 -21.74 -5.83
C LYS A 70 -0.05 -22.99 -6.29
N ASP A 71 0.37 -24.14 -5.77
CA ASP A 71 -0.17 -25.49 -5.96
C ASP A 71 -1.50 -25.73 -5.26
N ILE A 72 -1.90 -24.86 -4.32
CA ILE A 72 -3.19 -24.97 -3.63
C ILE A 72 -4.23 -24.08 -4.31
N SER A 73 -5.41 -24.63 -4.60
CA SER A 73 -6.57 -23.89 -5.09
C SER A 73 -7.25 -23.09 -3.98
N ILE A 74 -8.04 -22.08 -4.35
CA ILE A 74 -8.80 -21.29 -3.36
C ILE A 74 -9.79 -22.20 -2.60
N LYS A 75 -10.43 -23.14 -3.30
CA LYS A 75 -11.40 -24.07 -2.71
C LYS A 75 -10.77 -24.93 -1.62
N GLU A 76 -9.64 -25.57 -1.92
CA GLU A 76 -8.88 -26.37 -0.96
C GLU A 76 -8.43 -25.52 0.24
N ALA A 77 -7.94 -24.30 0.01
CA ALA A 77 -7.56 -23.40 1.10
C ALA A 77 -8.74 -23.01 2.01
N ILE A 78 -9.93 -22.84 1.44
CA ILE A 78 -11.17 -22.56 2.20
C ILE A 78 -11.52 -23.74 3.10
N GLU A 79 -11.50 -24.96 2.55
CA GLU A 79 -11.80 -26.22 3.24
C GLU A 79 -10.82 -26.50 4.37
N MET A 80 -9.52 -26.32 4.12
CA MET A 80 -8.46 -26.50 5.13
C MET A 80 -8.47 -25.45 6.24
N GLN A 81 -9.27 -24.39 6.10
CA GLN A 81 -9.28 -23.20 6.97
C GLN A 81 -7.88 -22.60 7.24
N ASN A 82 -6.92 -22.85 6.36
CA ASN A 82 -5.50 -22.60 6.63
C ASN A 82 -5.08 -21.20 6.19
N PHE A 83 -5.78 -20.19 6.70
CA PHE A 83 -5.49 -18.79 6.39
C PHE A 83 -4.70 -18.14 7.50
N LYS A 84 -3.46 -18.58 7.70
CA LYS A 84 -2.64 -18.13 8.83
C LYS A 84 -2.24 -16.65 8.76
N HIS A 85 -2.41 -15.98 7.61
CA HIS A 85 -1.94 -14.61 7.41
C HIS A 85 -2.88 -13.83 6.49
N ALA A 86 -4.10 -13.57 6.95
CA ALA A 86 -4.95 -12.58 6.31
C ALA A 86 -4.49 -11.17 6.69
N PHE A 87 -4.44 -10.27 5.72
CA PHE A 87 -3.98 -8.89 5.90
C PHE A 87 -4.67 -7.95 4.93
N PHE A 88 -4.64 -6.67 5.24
CA PHE A 88 -5.14 -5.63 4.35
C PHE A 88 -4.05 -5.07 3.46
N ASN A 89 -4.38 -4.91 2.19
CA ASN A 89 -3.59 -4.15 1.25
C ASN A 89 -4.41 -3.00 0.68
N ILE A 90 -3.80 -1.85 0.43
CA ILE A 90 -4.51 -0.61 0.11
C ILE A 90 -4.22 -0.19 -1.34
N TYR A 91 -5.22 0.36 -2.00
CA TYR A 91 -5.16 0.71 -3.40
C TYR A 91 -5.87 2.04 -3.66
N GLY A 92 -5.46 2.72 -4.73
CA GLY A 92 -6.14 3.89 -5.26
C GLY A 92 -6.08 3.90 -6.77
N GLU A 93 -7.13 4.43 -7.40
CA GLU A 93 -7.27 4.48 -8.84
C GLU A 93 -7.09 5.92 -9.34
N PRO A 94 -6.06 6.20 -10.17
CA PRO A 94 -5.95 7.50 -10.83
C PRO A 94 -6.99 7.59 -11.95
N GLN A 95 -7.49 8.80 -12.22
CA GLN A 95 -8.40 9.02 -13.34
C GLN A 95 -7.78 8.50 -14.65
N ARG A 96 -8.44 7.51 -15.28
CA ARG A 96 -8.03 6.87 -16.56
C ARG A 96 -6.75 6.02 -16.49
N SER A 97 -6.41 5.43 -15.35
CA SER A 97 -5.25 4.54 -15.20
C SER A 97 -5.61 3.31 -14.38
N THR A 98 -4.81 2.25 -14.52
CA THR A 98 -4.92 1.08 -13.66
C THR A 98 -4.74 1.42 -12.19
N GLU A 99 -5.45 0.66 -11.35
CA GLU A 99 -5.34 0.67 -9.89
C GLU A 99 -3.88 0.56 -9.45
N ARG A 100 -3.52 1.34 -8.43
CA ARG A 100 -2.17 1.36 -7.87
C ARG A 100 -2.20 0.93 -6.42
N GLU A 101 -1.38 -0.08 -6.11
CA GLU A 101 -1.10 -0.48 -4.74
C GLU A 101 -0.40 0.65 -3.98
N PHE A 102 -0.78 0.87 -2.73
CA PHE A 102 -0.16 1.80 -1.80
C PHE A 102 0.74 1.04 -0.82
N THR A 103 1.91 1.63 -0.58
CA THR A 103 2.92 1.14 0.34
C THR A 103 3.35 2.27 1.27
N LEU A 104 4.18 1.92 2.25
CA LEU A 104 4.96 2.89 3.00
C LEU A 104 6.31 3.06 2.32
N ASP A 105 6.78 4.30 2.31
CA ASP A 105 8.14 4.68 1.95
C ASP A 105 8.78 5.39 3.15
N HIS A 106 10.11 5.34 3.20
CA HIS A 106 10.86 6.09 4.21
C HIS A 106 11.21 7.49 3.69
N ILE A 107 10.94 8.53 4.49
CA ILE A 107 11.32 9.92 4.21
C ILE A 107 12.84 10.01 4.03
N VAL A 108 13.58 9.51 5.03
CA VAL A 108 15.01 9.19 4.91
C VAL A 108 15.11 7.71 4.57
N ALA A 109 15.65 7.36 3.41
CA ALA A 109 15.77 5.97 2.99
C ALA A 109 16.58 5.12 3.99
N ARG A 110 16.24 3.83 4.12
CA ARG A 110 17.01 2.90 4.98
C ARG A 110 18.48 2.80 4.58
N ALA A 111 18.80 2.87 3.29
CA ALA A 111 20.18 2.92 2.79
C ALA A 111 20.96 4.13 3.34
N ASN A 112 20.24 5.20 3.71
CA ASN A 112 20.77 6.42 4.31
C ASN A 112 20.46 6.48 5.83
N LYS A 113 20.39 5.31 6.49
CA LYS A 113 20.15 5.17 7.94
C LYS A 113 18.79 5.67 8.45
N GLY A 114 17.79 5.75 7.60
CA GLY A 114 16.42 6.07 8.05
C GLY A 114 15.82 5.02 8.99
N THR A 115 15.08 5.48 9.99
CA THR A 115 14.42 4.63 11.00
C THR A 115 13.08 4.07 10.50
N ASN A 116 12.53 3.08 11.20
CA ASN A 116 11.17 2.57 10.94
C ASN A 116 10.10 3.27 11.78
N ASP A 117 10.42 4.42 12.38
CA ASP A 117 9.45 5.17 13.17
C ASP A 117 8.36 5.75 12.27
N ILE A 118 7.14 5.85 12.78
CA ILE A 118 5.99 6.40 12.04
C ILE A 118 6.31 7.79 11.48
N SER A 119 7.08 8.60 12.21
CA SER A 119 7.52 9.93 11.78
C SER A 119 8.41 9.93 10.53
N ASN A 120 9.15 8.83 10.27
CA ASN A 120 9.97 8.66 9.08
C ASN A 120 9.24 7.90 7.96
N LEU A 121 7.97 7.53 8.14
CA LEU A 121 7.18 6.79 7.16
C LEU A 121 6.14 7.70 6.49
N GLN A 122 5.94 7.50 5.19
CA GLN A 122 4.99 8.26 4.39
C GLN A 122 4.21 7.34 3.43
N PRO A 123 2.91 7.55 3.22
CA PRO A 123 2.15 6.86 2.20
C PRO A 123 2.67 7.17 0.80
N THR A 124 2.88 6.13 -0.01
CA THR A 124 3.22 6.28 -1.43
C THR A 124 2.48 5.25 -2.27
N CYS A 125 2.09 5.62 -3.49
CA CYS A 125 1.70 4.60 -4.47
C CYS A 125 2.96 3.87 -4.96
N ALA A 126 2.82 2.59 -5.32
CA ALA A 126 3.94 1.74 -5.73
C ALA A 126 4.77 2.36 -6.86
N LYS A 127 4.12 3.06 -7.81
CA LYS A 127 4.82 3.80 -8.87
C LYS A 127 5.77 4.85 -8.32
N CYS A 128 5.29 5.74 -7.44
CA CYS A 128 6.13 6.79 -6.87
C CYS A 128 7.22 6.21 -5.95
N ASN A 129 6.89 5.17 -5.17
CA ASN A 129 7.87 4.50 -4.31
C ASN A 129 9.03 3.94 -5.13
N ASN A 130 8.72 3.19 -6.20
CA ASN A 130 9.73 2.59 -7.07
C ASN A 130 10.58 3.64 -7.78
N LEU A 131 9.96 4.72 -8.27
CA LEU A 131 10.67 5.81 -8.94
C LEU A 131 11.57 6.61 -8.00
N LYS A 132 11.15 6.81 -6.73
CA LYS A 132 11.99 7.48 -5.72
C LYS A 132 13.21 6.63 -5.39
N GLY A 133 13.01 5.34 -5.11
CA GLY A 133 14.06 4.48 -4.59
C GLY A 133 14.75 5.08 -3.37
N ALA A 134 16.08 5.23 -3.43
CA ALA A 134 16.90 5.81 -2.37
C ALA A 134 17.09 7.35 -2.47
N ILE A 135 16.51 7.99 -3.49
CA ILE A 135 16.63 9.44 -3.69
C ILE A 135 15.91 10.17 -2.55
N ASP A 136 16.47 11.29 -2.10
CA ASP A 136 15.84 12.13 -1.09
C ASP A 136 14.52 12.74 -1.60
N ASN A 137 13.59 12.98 -0.67
CA ASN A 137 12.28 13.51 -0.98
C ASN A 137 12.31 14.83 -1.77
N MET A 138 13.26 15.72 -1.46
CA MET A 138 13.30 17.06 -2.06
C MET A 138 13.74 16.98 -3.53
N ARG A 139 14.81 16.23 -3.81
CA ARG A 139 15.27 15.98 -5.17
C ARG A 139 14.23 15.24 -5.99
N PHE A 140 13.58 14.23 -5.44
CA PHE A 140 12.53 13.51 -6.13
C PHE A 140 11.32 14.39 -6.46
N LYS A 141 10.88 15.25 -5.53
CA LYS A 141 9.81 16.23 -5.80
C LYS A 141 10.17 17.18 -6.93
N LYS A 142 11.41 17.70 -6.97
CA LYS A 142 11.89 18.56 -8.06
C LYS A 142 11.83 17.84 -9.41
N MET A 143 12.22 16.56 -9.46
CA MET A 143 12.14 15.75 -10.68
C MET A 143 10.71 15.59 -11.18
N ILE A 144 9.75 15.24 -10.31
CA ILE A 144 8.36 15.05 -10.71
C ILE A 144 7.75 16.37 -11.22
N ILE A 145 7.96 17.48 -10.49
CA ILE A 145 7.43 18.80 -10.87
C ILE A 145 8.01 19.25 -12.21
N GLY A 146 9.33 19.06 -12.42
CA GLY A 146 10.00 19.40 -13.68
C GLY A 146 9.39 18.64 -14.87
N VAL A 147 9.06 17.37 -14.70
CA VAL A 147 8.37 16.57 -15.72
C VAL A 147 6.94 17.07 -15.97
N THR A 148 6.21 17.47 -14.93
CA THR A 148 4.81 17.93 -15.09
C THR A 148 4.74 19.25 -15.86
N LYS A 149 5.61 20.22 -15.54
CA LYS A 149 5.70 21.49 -16.27
C LYS A 149 6.02 21.29 -17.75
N ASN A 150 6.94 20.37 -18.06
CA ASN A 150 7.29 20.06 -19.44
C ASN A 150 6.13 19.40 -20.21
N TYR A 151 5.31 18.57 -19.55
CA TYR A 151 4.15 17.93 -20.19
C TYR A 151 3.03 18.93 -20.49
N GLU A 152 2.76 19.87 -19.59
CA GLU A 152 1.78 20.95 -19.81
C GLU A 152 2.18 21.89 -20.96
N LEU A 153 3.48 22.10 -21.18
CA LEU A 153 3.99 22.87 -22.32
C LEU A 153 3.85 22.12 -23.66
N VAL A 154 3.93 20.78 -23.64
CA VAL A 154 3.78 19.94 -24.83
C VAL A 154 2.31 19.83 -25.25
N LEU A 155 1.37 19.76 -24.30
CA LEU A 155 -0.07 19.71 -24.59
C LEU A 155 -0.69 21.06 -25.00
N LYS A 156 0.04 22.16 -24.86
CA LYS A 156 -0.36 23.51 -25.29
C LYS A 156 0.18 23.90 -26.68
N LYS A 157 0.83 22.99 -27.38
CA LYS A 157 1.22 23.11 -28.79
C LYS A 157 0.34 22.20 -29.63
#